data_AF-A0A661LF13-F1
#
_entry.id   AF-A0A661LF13-F1
#
_cell.length_a   1.000
_cell.length_b   1.000
_cell.length_c   1.000
_cell.angle_alpha   90.00
_cell.angle_beta   90.00
_cell.angle_gamma   90.00
#
_symmetry.space_group_name_H-M   'P 1'
#
loop_
_entity.id
_entity.type
_entity.pdbx_description
1 polymer ?
#
loop_
_entity_poly.entity_id
_entity_poly.type
_entity_poly.pdbx_seq_one_letter_code
_entity_poly.pdbx_strand_id
1 'polypeptide(L)'
;LGTGWDSFPAVENLLEPLGLSMEGRPLASVRARAPAEDLSPVFPLVWPLRLTPPWRSLAEVATSEGTWPVAAFLKVGEGKIVVVGSREFFLTNALEGKGTYVLENLAFLDFLIEGAKP
;
A
#
# COMPACT_ATOMS: atom_id res chain seq x y z
N LEU A 1 -7.18 3.32 -3.25
CA LEU A 1 -6.79 3.09 -4.65
C LEU A 1 -5.71 2.02 -4.68
N GLY A 2 -5.90 0.94 -5.44
CA GLY A 2 -4.82 0.01 -5.78
C GLY A 2 -4.18 0.48 -7.08
N THR A 3 -2.88 0.72 -7.07
CA THR A 3 -2.13 1.18 -8.24
C THR A 3 -0.88 0.33 -8.41
N GLY A 4 -0.64 -0.15 -9.63
CA GLY A 4 0.67 -0.62 -10.07
C GLY A 4 1.31 0.40 -11.03
N TRP A 5 2.58 0.21 -11.38
CA TRP A 5 3.28 1.15 -12.24
C TRP A 5 2.59 1.37 -13.59
N ASP A 6 2.06 0.32 -14.23
CA ASP A 6 1.38 0.44 -15.52
C ASP A 6 0.13 1.35 -15.47
N SER A 7 -0.50 1.45 -14.30
CA SER A 7 -1.65 2.34 -14.06
C SER A 7 -1.28 3.68 -13.44
N PHE A 8 -0.07 3.81 -12.90
CA PHE A 8 0.34 5.00 -12.17
C PHE A 8 0.37 6.27 -13.04
N PRO A 9 0.86 6.26 -14.29
CA PRO A 9 0.82 7.44 -15.17
C PRO A 9 -0.58 8.01 -15.39
N ALA A 10 -1.64 7.18 -15.31
CA ALA A 10 -3.01 7.65 -15.46
C ALA A 10 -3.51 8.47 -14.26
N VAL A 11 -2.89 8.29 -13.09
CA VAL A 11 -3.26 8.97 -11.83
C VAL A 11 -2.13 9.87 -11.30
N GLU A 12 -0.96 9.86 -11.94
CA GLU A 12 0.23 10.62 -11.53
C GLU A 12 -0.05 12.11 -11.42
N ASN A 13 -0.67 12.71 -12.44
CA ASN A 13 -1.03 14.14 -12.44
C ASN A 13 -1.98 14.54 -11.29
N LEU A 14 -2.67 13.57 -10.67
CA LEU A 14 -3.48 13.80 -9.48
C LEU A 14 -2.67 13.63 -8.19
N LEU A 15 -1.79 12.64 -8.13
CA LEU A 15 -1.09 12.23 -6.91
C LEU A 15 0.23 12.97 -6.68
N GLU A 16 0.97 13.29 -7.75
CA GLU A 16 2.26 13.98 -7.68
C GLU A 16 2.12 15.40 -7.07
N PRO A 17 1.13 16.23 -7.45
CA PRO A 17 0.91 17.52 -6.79
C PRO A 17 0.54 17.39 -5.31
N LEU A 18 0.02 16.23 -4.89
CA LEU A 18 -0.28 15.92 -3.50
C LEU A 18 0.95 15.36 -2.76
N GLY A 19 2.10 15.22 -3.42
CA GLY A 19 3.35 14.76 -2.81
C GLY A 19 3.50 13.24 -2.77
N LEU A 20 2.79 12.49 -3.61
CA LEU A 20 2.96 11.04 -3.75
C LEU A 20 3.40 10.68 -5.16
N SER A 21 4.53 9.98 -5.26
CA SER A 21 4.97 9.32 -6.49
C SER A 21 5.26 7.83 -6.26
N MET A 22 5.55 7.10 -7.33
CA MET A 22 5.79 5.67 -7.31
C MET A 22 7.13 5.36 -7.97
N GLU A 23 7.83 4.35 -7.48
CA GLU A 23 9.03 3.84 -8.16
C GLU A 23 8.64 2.99 -9.36
N GLY A 24 9.42 3.06 -10.44
CA GLY A 24 9.17 2.25 -11.64
C GLY A 24 9.53 0.76 -11.48
N ARG A 25 10.38 0.41 -10.50
CA ARG A 25 10.83 -0.97 -10.27
C ARG A 25 10.00 -1.62 -9.15
N PRO A 26 9.34 -2.78 -9.40
CA PRO A 26 8.62 -3.49 -8.37
C PRO A 26 9.56 -4.23 -7.42
N LEU A 27 9.11 -4.48 -6.18
CA LEU A 27 9.80 -5.30 -5.18
C LEU A 27 9.46 -6.79 -5.26
N ALA A 28 8.73 -7.24 -6.31
CA ALA A 28 8.17 -8.58 -6.44
C ALA A 28 7.20 -8.93 -5.28
N SER A 29 7.04 -10.22 -4.97
CA SER A 29 6.18 -10.68 -3.88
C SER A 29 6.86 -10.48 -2.53
N VAL A 30 6.27 -9.67 -1.66
CA VAL A 30 6.87 -9.27 -0.38
C VAL A 30 5.87 -9.33 0.76
N ARG A 31 6.40 -9.54 1.98
CA ARG A 31 5.66 -9.33 3.22
C ARG A 31 6.07 -7.97 3.78
N ALA A 32 5.11 -7.06 3.88
CA ALA A 32 5.33 -5.74 4.46
C ALA A 32 5.00 -5.76 5.95
N ARG A 33 5.52 -4.79 6.68
CA ARG A 33 5.17 -4.52 8.07
C ARG A 33 4.20 -3.36 8.13
N ALA A 34 3.05 -3.54 8.76
CA ALA A 34 2.08 -2.50 9.08
C ALA A 34 2.10 -2.24 10.59
N PRO A 35 2.98 -1.33 11.07
CA PRO A 35 3.32 -1.23 12.48
C PRO A 35 2.17 -0.74 13.38
N ALA A 36 1.20 -0.01 12.83
CA ALA A 36 0.06 0.52 13.58
C ALA A 36 -0.81 -0.60 14.19
N GLU A 37 -0.87 -1.76 13.54
CA GLU A 37 -1.73 -2.89 13.93
C GLU A 37 -0.93 -4.18 14.17
N ASP A 38 0.41 -4.11 14.15
CA ASP A 38 1.31 -5.27 14.22
C ASP A 38 1.01 -6.35 13.15
N LEU A 39 0.56 -5.92 11.96
CA LEU A 39 0.20 -6.80 10.86
C LEU A 39 1.35 -7.00 9.88
N SER A 40 1.34 -8.14 9.21
CA SER A 40 2.32 -8.48 8.18
C SER A 40 1.67 -8.86 6.83
N PRO A 41 1.01 -7.92 6.14
CA PRO A 41 0.34 -8.20 4.88
C PRO A 41 1.33 -8.63 3.78
N VAL A 42 0.87 -9.53 2.91
CA VAL A 42 1.60 -10.05 1.77
C VAL A 42 1.08 -9.37 0.50
N PHE A 43 2.00 -8.73 -0.23
CA PHE A 43 1.74 -8.15 -1.53
C PHE A 43 2.35 -9.04 -2.62
N PRO A 44 1.54 -9.63 -3.52
CA PRO A 44 2.06 -10.50 -4.58
C PRO A 44 2.98 -9.79 -5.58
N LEU A 45 2.71 -8.51 -5.83
CA LEU A 45 3.50 -7.62 -6.65
C LEU A 45 3.27 -6.20 -6.18
N VAL A 46 4.33 -5.47 -5.84
CA VAL A 46 4.20 -4.14 -5.27
C VAL A 46 5.27 -3.18 -5.76
N TRP A 47 4.87 -1.94 -5.97
CA TRP A 47 5.77 -0.84 -6.29
C TRP A 47 5.94 0.05 -5.06
N PRO A 48 7.18 0.42 -4.71
CA PRO A 48 7.47 1.40 -3.69
C PRO A 48 6.79 2.73 -3.96
N LEU A 49 6.35 3.40 -2.90
CA LEU A 49 5.83 4.76 -2.93
C LEU A 49 6.90 5.72 -2.42
N ARG A 50 7.02 6.89 -3.06
CA ARG A 50 7.73 8.03 -2.49
C ARG A 50 6.73 9.01 -1.92
N LEU A 51 6.94 9.36 -0.66
CA LEU A 51 6.03 10.16 0.12
C LEU A 51 6.70 11.48 0.51
N THR A 52 6.03 12.58 0.20
CA THR A 52 6.33 13.90 0.77
C THR A 52 5.31 14.20 1.86
N PRO A 53 5.68 14.83 2.98
CA PRO A 53 4.71 15.27 3.98
C PRO A 53 3.58 16.08 3.32
N PRO A 54 2.31 15.85 3.70
CA PRO A 54 1.86 15.20 4.94
C PRO A 54 1.44 13.72 4.80
N TRP A 55 1.86 13.02 3.73
CA TRP A 55 1.61 11.58 3.62
C TRP A 55 2.25 10.79 4.76
N ARG A 56 1.57 9.74 5.18
CA ARG A 56 2.06 8.80 6.19
C ARG A 56 2.02 7.38 5.66
N SER A 57 3.06 6.61 5.96
CA SER A 57 3.14 5.20 5.63
C SER A 57 2.17 4.38 6.49
N LEU A 58 1.50 3.42 5.85
CA LEU A 58 0.62 2.43 6.48
C LEU A 58 1.27 1.05 6.53
N ALA A 59 2.09 0.73 5.52
CA ALA A 59 2.86 -0.50 5.46
C ALA A 59 4.18 -0.25 4.73
N GLU A 60 5.23 -0.91 5.19
CA GLU A 60 6.61 -0.71 4.73
C GLU A 60 7.32 -2.04 4.47
N VAL A 61 8.25 -2.02 3.52
CA VAL A 61 9.11 -3.15 3.21
C VAL A 61 10.56 -2.73 3.41
N ALA A 62 11.28 -3.42 4.28
CA ALA A 62 12.70 -3.24 4.45
C ALA A 62 13.46 -4.05 3.39
N THR A 63 14.39 -3.40 2.71
CA THR A 63 15.29 -3.98 1.70
C THR A 63 16.74 -3.61 2.05
N SER A 64 17.71 -4.21 1.35
CA SER A 64 19.12 -3.80 1.48
C SER A 64 19.37 -2.34 1.08
N GLU A 65 18.50 -1.75 0.27
CA GLU A 65 18.61 -0.37 -0.23
C GLU A 65 17.90 0.64 0.68
N GLY A 66 17.13 0.16 1.67
CA GLY A 66 16.35 1.00 2.59
C GLY A 66 14.95 0.47 2.84
N THR A 67 14.17 1.25 3.57
CA THR A 67 12.76 0.97 3.88
C THR A 67 11.86 1.74 2.95
N TRP A 68 10.93 1.03 2.32
CA TRP A 68 10.05 1.57 1.29
C TRP A 68 8.58 1.48 1.72
N PRO A 69 7.85 2.61 1.74
CA PRO A 69 6.40 2.60 1.88
C PRO A 69 5.75 1.87 0.71
N VAL A 70 4.77 1.01 1.00
CA VAL A 70 4.00 0.26 -0.02
C VAL A 70 2.50 0.48 0.10
N ALA A 71 2.05 1.01 1.23
CA ALA A 71 0.73 1.59 1.41
C ALA A 71 0.87 2.89 2.19
N ALA A 72 0.06 3.90 1.88
CA ALA A 72 0.14 5.20 2.49
C ALA A 72 -1.24 5.85 2.61
N PHE A 73 -1.36 6.83 3.51
CA PHE A 73 -2.54 7.68 3.58
C PHE A 73 -2.20 9.16 3.67
N LEU A 74 -3.17 9.96 3.22
CA LEU A 74 -3.21 11.40 3.34
C LEU A 74 -4.56 11.81 3.94
N LYS A 75 -4.57 12.53 5.07
CA LYS A 75 -5.79 13.10 5.62
C LYS A 75 -6.24 14.30 4.77
N VAL A 76 -7.52 14.35 4.41
CA VAL A 76 -8.12 15.42 3.59
C VAL A 76 -9.45 15.82 4.21
N GLY A 77 -9.44 16.91 4.99
CA GLY A 77 -10.59 17.32 5.80
C GLY A 77 -10.95 16.23 6.82
N GLU A 78 -12.23 15.81 6.83
CA GLU A 78 -12.74 14.68 7.62
C GLU A 78 -12.48 13.31 6.95
N GLY A 79 -12.03 13.31 5.69
CA GLY A 79 -11.72 12.11 4.93
C GLY A 79 -10.24 11.76 4.90
N LYS A 80 -9.93 10.69 4.16
CA LYS A 80 -8.57 10.28 3.85
C LYS A 80 -8.48 9.71 2.43
N ILE A 81 -7.33 9.90 1.80
CA ILE A 81 -6.94 9.18 0.59
C ILE A 81 -6.02 8.04 1.04
N VAL A 82 -6.30 6.83 0.57
CA VAL A 82 -5.45 5.65 0.80
C VAL A 82 -4.93 5.16 -0.55
N VAL A 83 -3.62 4.99 -0.65
CA VAL A 83 -2.93 4.48 -1.84
C VAL A 83 -2.16 3.23 -1.45
N VAL A 84 -2.37 2.16 -2.23
CA VAL A 84 -1.65 0.90 -2.11
C VAL A 84 -0.91 0.67 -3.42
N GLY A 85 0.41 0.52 -3.34
CA GLY A 85 1.30 0.30 -4.48
C GLY A 85 1.18 -1.09 -5.13
N SER A 86 0.10 -1.79 -4.88
CA SER A 86 -0.21 -3.11 -5.42
C SER A 86 -1.68 -3.14 -5.82
N ARG A 87 -1.94 -3.32 -7.11
CA ARG A 87 -3.31 -3.55 -7.59
C ARG A 87 -3.74 -4.98 -7.24
N GLU A 88 -2.79 -5.91 -7.35
CA GLU A 88 -2.97 -7.34 -7.16
C GLU A 88 -3.37 -7.70 -5.72
N PHE A 89 -3.04 -6.85 -4.74
CA PHE A 89 -3.47 -7.00 -3.35
C PHE A 89 -4.98 -7.15 -3.18
N PHE A 90 -5.78 -6.48 -4.02
CA PHE A 90 -7.24 -6.52 -3.94
C PHE A 90 -7.88 -7.67 -4.71
N LEU A 91 -7.09 -8.49 -5.41
CA LEU A 91 -7.61 -9.64 -6.13
C LEU A 91 -7.97 -10.76 -5.15
N THR A 92 -9.03 -11.50 -5.46
CA THR A 92 -9.53 -12.57 -4.58
C THR A 92 -8.43 -13.55 -4.21
N ASN A 93 -7.55 -13.95 -5.12
CA ASN A 93 -6.46 -14.88 -4.81
C ASN A 93 -5.41 -14.34 -3.82
N ALA A 94 -5.32 -13.03 -3.62
CA ALA A 94 -4.45 -12.40 -2.63
C ALA A 94 -5.13 -12.27 -1.25
N LEU A 95 -6.46 -12.38 -1.19
CA LEU A 95 -7.25 -12.31 0.04
C LEU A 95 -7.71 -13.71 0.51
N GLU A 96 -8.10 -14.55 -0.46
CA GLU A 96 -8.71 -15.86 -0.34
C GLU A 96 -8.24 -16.79 -1.48
N GLY A 97 -7.45 -17.82 -1.16
CA GLY A 97 -7.05 -18.86 -2.09
C GLY A 97 -7.69 -20.21 -1.77
N LYS A 98 -7.75 -21.14 -2.74
CA LYS A 98 -8.10 -22.55 -2.47
C LYS A 98 -7.11 -23.14 -1.47
N GLY A 99 -7.48 -23.16 -0.19
CA GLY A 99 -6.69 -23.74 0.90
C GLY A 99 -5.81 -22.76 1.69
N THR A 100 -5.83 -21.46 1.38
CA THR A 100 -5.03 -20.44 2.08
C THR A 100 -5.80 -19.14 2.20
N TYR A 101 -6.25 -18.81 3.41
CA TYR A 101 -6.64 -17.44 3.77
C TYR A 101 -5.39 -16.73 4.26
N VAL A 102 -5.07 -15.58 3.68
CA VAL A 102 -4.03 -14.71 4.24
C VAL A 102 -4.74 -13.81 5.24
N LEU A 103 -4.97 -14.30 6.46
CA LEU A 103 -5.68 -13.58 7.52
C LEU A 103 -5.10 -12.17 7.74
N GLU A 104 -3.78 -12.03 7.62
CA GLU A 104 -3.06 -10.76 7.66
C GLU A 104 -3.52 -9.77 6.57
N ASN A 105 -3.85 -10.24 5.36
CA ASN A 105 -4.33 -9.38 4.27
C ASN A 105 -5.77 -8.93 4.50
N LEU A 106 -6.61 -9.80 5.05
CA LEU A 106 -7.97 -9.45 5.43
C LEU A 106 -7.97 -8.43 6.57
N ALA A 107 -7.21 -8.69 7.64
CA ALA A 107 -7.05 -7.75 8.76
C ALA A 107 -6.46 -6.41 8.29
N PHE A 108 -5.49 -6.44 7.38
CA PHE A 108 -4.94 -5.21 6.82
C PHE A 108 -5.97 -4.46 5.96
N LEU A 109 -6.79 -5.17 5.17
CA LEU A 109 -7.88 -4.55 4.41
C LEU A 109 -8.91 -3.89 5.33
N ASP A 110 -9.29 -4.56 6.43
CA ASP A 110 -10.17 -4.00 7.45
C ASP A 110 -9.56 -2.73 8.05
N PHE A 111 -8.28 -2.74 8.40
CA PHE A 111 -7.54 -1.56 8.84
C PHE A 111 -7.56 -0.41 7.81
N LEU A 112 -7.38 -0.71 6.52
CA LEU A 112 -7.45 0.29 5.45
C LEU A 112 -8.84 0.95 5.39
N ILE A 113 -9.91 0.17 5.60
CA ILE A 113 -11.31 0.62 5.56
C ILE A 113 -11.67 1.39 6.83
N GLU A 114 -11.55 0.76 8.00
CA GLU A 114 -12.01 1.29 9.28
C GLU A 114 -11.26 2.55 9.71
N GLY A 115 -10.02 2.71 9.26
CA GLY A 115 -9.18 3.81 9.72
C GLY A 115 -7.91 3.31 10.34
N ALA A 116 -6.77 3.60 9.71
CA ALA A 116 -5.60 3.97 10.49
C ALA A 116 -6.01 5.10 11.42
N LYS A 117 -6.30 4.77 12.68
CA LYS A 117 -6.62 5.77 13.69
C LYS A 117 -5.43 6.74 13.74
N PRO A 118 -5.68 8.06 13.74
CA PRO A 118 -4.64 9.07 13.67
C PRO A 118 -3.61 8.98 14.81
#